data_AF-K6U0L4-F1
#
_entry.id   AF-K6U0L4-F1
#
_cell.length_a   1.000
_cell.length_b   1.000
_cell.length_c   1.000
_cell.angle_alpha   90.00
_cell.angle_beta   90.00
_cell.angle_gamma   90.00
#
_symmetry.space_group_name_H-M   'P 1'
#
loop_
_entity.id
_entity.type
_entity.pdbx_description
1 polymer ?
#
loop_
_entity_poly.entity_id
_entity_poly.type
_entity_poly.pdbx_seq_one_letter_code
_entity_poly.pdbx_strand_id
1 'polypeptide(L)'
;MVENYHIDLEEFNLKKFKQELKDSEPLPSRKILKDHLDERFEVLKENGVCNLHDLVNLLKTPKKAREFATKSDLPEDYLLILRREVNSYTPNPVNLDKFPGIEEETLNRLNSARIKNTAHLFRKVKTLADRKKLALELKIDDSVLLELTKLTDLVRIKWVGPVFARIFLDSGVDTVDKVSEVDAKTFYKKLVEINREKNYTKSNFTLSDVELCVKVAGMVPKVIEY
;
A
#
# COMPACT_ATOMS: atom_id res chain seq x y z
N MET A 1 -3.10 13.36 -8.96
CA MET A 1 -2.66 12.02 -8.48
C MET A 1 -1.64 11.47 -9.48
N VAL A 2 -0.80 10.50 -9.10
CA VAL A 2 0.10 9.84 -10.06
C VAL A 2 -0.67 8.72 -10.72
N GLU A 3 -0.79 8.76 -12.04
CA GLU A 3 -1.50 7.75 -12.81
C GLU A 3 -0.92 6.34 -12.56
N ASN A 4 -1.81 5.39 -12.27
CA ASN A 4 -1.51 3.98 -12.00
C ASN A 4 -0.54 3.72 -10.83
N TYR A 5 -0.40 4.69 -9.91
CA TYR A 5 0.40 4.49 -8.70
C TYR A 5 -0.36 3.70 -7.63
N HIS A 6 -1.68 3.82 -7.56
CA HIS A 6 -2.53 3.08 -6.62
C HIS A 6 -3.43 2.08 -7.36
N ILE A 7 -4.04 1.18 -6.58
CA ILE A 7 -5.17 0.34 -7.01
C ILE A 7 -6.29 1.23 -7.53
N ASP A 8 -6.95 0.78 -8.61
CA ASP A 8 -8.15 1.44 -9.10
C ASP A 8 -9.34 1.12 -8.16
N LEU A 9 -9.81 2.15 -7.47
CA LEU A 9 -10.91 2.03 -6.51
C LEU A 9 -12.29 2.01 -7.19
N GLU A 10 -12.39 2.42 -8.46
CA GLU A 10 -13.64 2.40 -9.21
C GLU A 10 -14.00 0.96 -9.63
N GLU A 11 -12.99 0.17 -9.99
CA GLU A 11 -13.14 -1.26 -10.34
C GLU A 11 -13.46 -2.14 -9.11
N PHE A 12 -13.20 -1.64 -7.90
CA PHE A 12 -13.42 -2.39 -6.66
C PHE A 12 -14.81 -2.14 -6.09
N ASN A 13 -15.79 -2.91 -6.57
CA ASN A 13 -17.19 -2.75 -6.15
C ASN A 13 -17.44 -3.05 -4.66
N LEU A 14 -18.48 -2.41 -4.12
CA LEU A 14 -18.84 -2.48 -2.70
C LEU A 14 -19.19 -3.92 -2.24
N LYS A 15 -19.80 -4.74 -3.13
CA LYS A 15 -20.14 -6.14 -2.84
C LYS A 15 -18.89 -6.98 -2.60
N LYS A 16 -17.87 -6.83 -3.46
CA LYS A 16 -16.57 -7.49 -3.33
C LYS A 16 -15.91 -7.06 -2.02
N PHE A 17 -15.90 -5.76 -1.73
CA PHE A 17 -15.35 -5.25 -0.47
C PHE A 17 -16.04 -5.84 0.77
N LYS A 18 -17.38 -5.91 0.76
CA LYS A 18 -18.14 -6.56 1.85
C LYS A 18 -17.70 -8.01 2.05
N GLN A 19 -17.59 -8.77 0.95
CA GLN A 19 -17.17 -10.16 1.00
C GLN A 19 -15.76 -10.30 1.56
N GLU A 20 -14.83 -9.42 1.16
CA GLU A 20 -13.48 -9.44 1.72
C GLU A 20 -13.43 -9.14 3.21
N LEU A 21 -14.23 -8.18 3.71
CA LEU A 21 -14.33 -7.93 5.15
C LEU A 21 -14.91 -9.13 5.90
N LYS A 22 -15.91 -9.81 5.31
CA LYS A 22 -16.54 -11.00 5.87
C LYS A 22 -15.53 -12.14 6.04
N ASP A 23 -14.75 -12.40 5.00
CA ASP A 23 -13.79 -13.51 4.94
C ASP A 23 -12.47 -13.19 5.68
N SER A 24 -12.19 -11.92 5.92
CA SER A 24 -10.99 -11.49 6.64
C SER A 24 -11.06 -11.76 8.15
N GLU A 25 -9.89 -11.99 8.74
CA GLU A 25 -9.65 -11.89 10.18
C GLU A 25 -9.00 -10.54 10.51
N PRO A 26 -9.80 -9.50 10.82
CA PRO A 26 -9.26 -8.18 11.09
C PRO A 26 -8.51 -8.12 12.42
N LEU A 27 -7.53 -7.22 12.49
CA LEU A 27 -6.91 -6.82 13.75
C LEU A 27 -7.96 -6.43 14.80
N PRO A 28 -7.69 -6.58 16.11
CA PRO A 28 -8.64 -6.25 17.17
C PRO A 28 -9.31 -4.87 17.03
N SER A 29 -8.52 -3.85 16.64
CA SER A 29 -9.00 -2.48 16.43
C SER A 29 -9.90 -2.28 15.20
N ARG A 30 -10.03 -3.29 14.34
CA ARG A 30 -10.85 -3.29 13.11
C ARG A 30 -12.02 -4.27 13.17
N LYS A 31 -12.19 -5.03 14.26
CA LYS A 31 -13.28 -6.00 14.41
C LYS A 31 -14.67 -5.41 14.24
N ILE A 32 -14.87 -4.16 14.66
CA ILE A 32 -16.13 -3.40 14.48
C ILE A 32 -16.61 -3.34 13.03
N LEU A 33 -15.71 -3.53 12.05
CA LEU A 33 -16.06 -3.57 10.63
C LEU A 33 -16.94 -4.77 10.26
N LYS A 34 -16.97 -5.82 11.09
CA LYS A 34 -17.79 -7.02 10.85
C LYS A 34 -19.15 -6.94 11.57
N ASP A 35 -19.36 -5.97 12.45
CA ASP A 35 -20.63 -5.83 13.19
C ASP A 35 -21.74 -5.34 12.26
N HIS A 36 -22.86 -6.05 12.24
CA HIS A 36 -24.03 -5.72 11.39
C HIS A 36 -23.64 -5.46 9.92
N LEU A 37 -22.70 -6.27 9.40
CA LEU A 37 -22.05 -6.03 8.13
C LEU A 37 -23.06 -5.90 6.97
N ASP A 38 -24.08 -6.77 6.95
CA ASP A 38 -25.08 -6.77 5.89
C ASP A 38 -25.98 -5.53 5.95
N GLU A 39 -26.50 -5.17 7.14
CA GLU A 39 -27.36 -4.01 7.32
C GLU A 39 -26.61 -2.71 7.02
N ARG A 40 -25.39 -2.56 7.55
CA ARG A 40 -24.58 -1.34 7.36
C ARG A 40 -24.17 -1.14 5.91
N PHE A 41 -23.86 -2.21 5.18
CA PHE A 41 -23.53 -2.11 3.76
C PHE A 41 -24.75 -1.79 2.89
N GLU A 42 -25.95 -2.20 3.30
CA GLU A 42 -27.16 -1.78 2.59
C GLU A 42 -27.40 -0.28 2.76
N VAL A 43 -27.20 0.27 3.98
CA VAL A 43 -27.26 1.73 4.21
C VAL A 43 -26.25 2.50 3.36
N LEU A 44 -25.02 1.99 3.18
CA LEU A 44 -24.03 2.60 2.28
C LEU A 44 -24.52 2.63 0.83
N LYS A 45 -25.08 1.52 0.37
CA LYS A 45 -25.60 1.36 -1.00
C LYS A 45 -26.82 2.25 -1.25
N GLU A 46 -27.76 2.35 -0.31
CA GLU A 46 -28.91 3.26 -0.37
C GLU A 46 -28.47 4.74 -0.43
N ASN A 47 -27.29 5.05 0.12
CA ASN A 47 -26.67 6.37 0.02
C ASN A 47 -25.75 6.53 -1.21
N GLY A 48 -25.88 5.66 -2.21
CA GLY A 48 -25.23 5.80 -3.52
C GLY A 48 -23.77 5.34 -3.56
N VAL A 49 -23.30 4.57 -2.58
CA VAL A 49 -21.96 3.97 -2.61
C VAL A 49 -21.98 2.69 -3.45
N CYS A 50 -21.31 2.71 -4.60
CA CYS A 50 -21.23 1.55 -5.51
C CYS A 50 -19.86 0.84 -5.46
N ASN A 51 -18.79 1.59 -5.19
CA ASN A 51 -17.42 1.09 -5.15
C ASN A 51 -16.58 1.77 -4.05
N LEU A 52 -15.29 1.44 -3.95
CA LEU A 52 -14.40 2.05 -2.97
C LEU A 52 -14.13 3.53 -3.25
N HIS A 53 -14.16 3.97 -4.52
CA HIS A 53 -13.99 5.39 -4.85
C HIS A 53 -15.09 6.24 -4.20
N ASP A 54 -16.35 5.81 -4.33
CA ASP A 54 -17.49 6.47 -3.69
C ASP A 54 -17.33 6.49 -2.16
N LEU A 55 -16.92 5.36 -1.58
CA LEU A 55 -16.75 5.23 -0.13
C LEU A 55 -15.63 6.14 0.41
N VAL A 56 -14.50 6.24 -0.29
CA VAL A 56 -13.42 7.18 0.04
C VAL A 56 -13.92 8.62 -0.01
N ASN A 57 -14.69 8.98 -1.04
CA ASN A 57 -15.20 10.34 -1.21
C ASN A 57 -16.24 10.73 -0.16
N LEU A 58 -17.11 9.78 0.19
CA LEU A 58 -18.11 9.90 1.24
C LEU A 58 -17.43 10.11 2.60
N LEU A 59 -16.42 9.29 2.93
CA LEU A 59 -15.73 9.30 4.22
C LEU A 59 -14.42 10.10 4.21
N LYS A 60 -14.21 10.99 3.23
CA LYS A 60 -12.91 11.62 2.93
C LYS A 60 -12.19 12.21 4.15
N THR A 61 -12.94 12.86 5.03
CA THR A 61 -12.41 13.48 6.26
C THR A 61 -13.16 12.97 7.48
N PRO A 62 -12.57 13.06 8.70
CA PRO A 62 -13.29 12.75 9.93
C PRO A 62 -14.60 13.55 10.06
N LYS A 63 -14.59 14.81 9.61
CA LYS A 63 -15.79 15.66 9.56
C LYS A 63 -16.88 15.04 8.68
N LYS A 64 -16.56 14.63 7.44
CA LYS A 64 -17.55 13.99 6.56
C LYS A 64 -18.07 12.65 7.11
N ALA A 65 -17.20 11.87 7.75
CA ALA A 65 -17.62 10.62 8.39
C ALA A 65 -18.65 10.88 9.50
N ARG A 66 -18.46 11.93 10.31
CA ARG A 66 -19.42 12.37 11.34
C ARG A 66 -20.73 12.86 10.75
N GLU A 67 -20.65 13.71 9.72
CA GLU A 67 -21.84 14.20 9.01
C GLU A 67 -22.66 13.04 8.43
N PHE A 68 -21.97 12.04 7.87
CA PHE A 68 -22.63 10.83 7.38
C PHE A 68 -23.20 9.97 8.51
N ALA A 69 -22.53 9.86 9.67
CA ALA A 69 -23.04 9.17 10.84
C ALA A 69 -24.41 9.74 11.25
N THR A 70 -24.52 11.06 11.39
CA THR A 70 -25.78 11.73 11.73
C THR A 70 -26.87 11.51 10.68
N LYS A 71 -26.52 11.49 9.39
CA LYS A 71 -27.49 11.29 8.30
C LYS A 71 -28.00 9.85 8.18
N SER A 72 -27.12 8.88 8.44
CA SER A 72 -27.37 7.45 8.14
C SER A 72 -27.72 6.62 9.38
N ASP A 73 -27.65 7.21 10.58
CA ASP A 73 -27.77 6.53 11.87
C ASP A 73 -26.70 5.42 12.09
N LEU A 74 -25.65 5.40 11.27
CA LEU A 74 -24.52 4.51 11.46
C LEU A 74 -23.60 5.02 12.58
N PRO A 75 -23.01 4.13 13.39
CA PRO A 75 -22.10 4.54 14.45
C PRO A 75 -20.88 5.31 13.92
N GLU A 76 -20.56 6.45 14.54
CA GLU A 76 -19.41 7.29 14.14
C GLU A 76 -18.10 6.51 14.20
N ASP A 77 -17.89 5.74 15.27
CA ASP A 77 -16.68 4.94 15.48
C ASP A 77 -16.49 3.89 14.38
N TYR A 78 -17.56 3.18 14.00
CA TYR A 78 -17.56 2.29 12.82
C TYR A 78 -17.13 3.04 11.57
N LEU A 79 -17.74 4.20 11.27
CA LEU A 79 -17.41 4.97 10.07
C LEU A 79 -15.99 5.52 10.07
N LEU A 80 -15.44 5.89 11.23
CA LEU A 80 -14.04 6.31 11.36
C LEU A 80 -13.06 5.16 11.14
N ILE A 81 -13.40 3.94 11.56
CA ILE A 81 -12.59 2.75 11.27
C ILE A 81 -12.74 2.34 9.80
N LEU A 82 -13.94 2.36 9.24
CA LEU A 82 -14.21 2.07 7.83
C LEU A 82 -13.47 3.04 6.91
N ARG A 83 -13.45 4.32 7.30
CA ARG A 83 -12.64 5.36 6.66
C ARG A 83 -11.16 4.96 6.64
N ARG A 84 -10.59 4.52 7.78
CA ARG A 84 -9.18 4.13 7.85
C ARG A 84 -8.89 2.88 7.01
N GLU A 85 -9.83 1.93 6.97
CA GLU A 85 -9.76 0.74 6.15
C GLU A 85 -9.72 1.09 4.67
N VAL A 86 -10.70 1.85 4.17
CA VAL A 86 -10.77 2.16 2.74
C VAL A 86 -9.60 3.04 2.28
N ASN A 87 -9.17 4.02 3.09
CA ASN A 87 -8.01 4.86 2.74
C ASN A 87 -6.67 4.09 2.72
N SER A 88 -6.62 2.89 3.30
CA SER A 88 -5.38 2.09 3.27
C SER A 88 -5.12 1.43 1.91
N TYR A 89 -6.11 1.37 1.01
CA TYR A 89 -5.92 0.91 -0.37
C TYR A 89 -5.19 1.92 -1.27
N THR A 90 -5.02 3.16 -0.81
CA THR A 90 -4.27 4.23 -1.48
C THR A 90 -3.14 4.72 -0.56
N PRO A 91 -2.12 3.88 -0.28
CA PRO A 91 -1.07 4.21 0.69
C PRO A 91 -0.31 5.47 0.27
N ASN A 92 -0.08 6.39 1.22
CA ASN A 92 0.62 7.63 0.93
C ASN A 92 2.03 7.38 0.38
N PRO A 93 2.51 8.18 -0.58
CA PRO A 93 3.89 8.12 -1.03
C PRO A 93 4.87 8.28 0.12
N VAL A 94 5.94 7.48 0.10
CA VAL A 94 6.94 7.43 1.16
C VAL A 94 8.11 8.33 0.78
N ASN A 95 8.60 9.16 1.71
CA ASN A 95 9.81 9.93 1.47
C ASN A 95 11.02 8.99 1.35
N LEU A 96 11.92 9.28 0.42
CA LEU A 96 13.01 8.36 0.08
C LEU A 96 14.02 8.19 1.23
N ASP A 97 14.13 9.19 2.11
CA ASP A 97 14.95 9.17 3.33
C ASP A 97 14.46 8.18 4.40
N LYS A 98 13.24 7.64 4.25
CA LYS A 98 12.67 6.68 5.19
C LYS A 98 13.05 5.24 4.91
N PHE A 99 13.61 4.95 3.73
CA PHE A 99 14.07 3.60 3.41
C PHE A 99 15.41 3.32 4.10
N PRO A 100 15.53 2.24 4.88
CA PRO A 100 16.82 1.83 5.44
C PRO A 100 17.82 1.56 4.32
N GLY A 101 19.10 1.90 4.52
CA GLY A 101 20.19 1.53 3.60
C GLY A 101 20.37 2.40 2.36
N ILE A 102 19.63 3.51 2.21
CA ILE A 102 19.88 4.47 1.13
C ILE A 102 20.94 5.48 1.55
N GLU A 103 21.98 5.63 0.73
CA GLU A 103 23.07 6.57 0.99
C GLU A 103 22.63 8.04 0.88
N GLU A 104 23.17 8.88 1.75
CA GLU A 104 22.87 10.31 1.80
C GLU A 104 23.21 11.02 0.48
N GLU A 105 24.31 10.63 -0.17
CA GLU A 105 24.70 11.19 -1.47
C GLU A 105 23.63 10.93 -2.55
N THR A 106 23.09 9.70 -2.60
CA THR A 106 22.00 9.35 -3.52
C THR A 106 20.75 10.17 -3.24
N LEU A 107 20.38 10.35 -1.97
CA LEU A 107 19.26 11.20 -1.56
C LEU A 107 19.46 12.65 -1.99
N ASN A 108 20.67 13.19 -1.82
CA ASN A 108 21.00 14.57 -2.21
C ASN A 108 20.89 14.78 -3.72
N ARG A 109 21.33 13.81 -4.53
CA ARG A 109 21.21 13.83 -5.99
C ARG A 109 19.76 13.76 -6.46
N LEU A 110 18.93 12.94 -5.83
CA LEU A 110 17.49 12.87 -6.13
C LEU A 110 16.77 14.16 -5.71
N ASN A 111 17.12 14.71 -4.54
CA ASN A 111 16.56 15.95 -4.03
C ASN A 111 16.87 17.15 -4.92
N SER A 112 18.07 17.23 -5.52
CA SER A 112 18.42 18.31 -6.47
C SER A 112 17.54 18.29 -7.73
N ALA A 113 17.07 17.10 -8.14
CA ALA A 113 16.08 16.89 -9.19
C ALA A 113 14.61 17.00 -8.72
N ARG A 114 14.38 17.45 -7.47
CA ARG A 114 13.05 17.55 -6.81
C ARG A 114 12.34 16.20 -6.63
N ILE A 115 13.09 15.09 -6.63
CA ILE A 115 12.58 13.74 -6.38
C ILE A 115 12.75 13.44 -4.88
N LYS A 116 11.65 13.59 -4.12
CA LYS A 116 11.68 13.49 -2.64
C LYS A 116 11.00 12.24 -2.09
N ASN A 117 10.06 11.67 -2.85
CA ASN A 117 9.23 10.56 -2.42
C ASN A 117 8.99 9.58 -3.58
N THR A 118 8.42 8.43 -3.23
CA THR A 118 8.13 7.34 -4.17
C THR A 118 7.20 7.74 -5.32
N ALA A 119 6.24 8.65 -5.10
CA ALA A 119 5.39 9.16 -6.18
C ALA A 119 6.15 10.04 -7.17
N HIS A 120 7.14 10.80 -6.72
CA HIS A 120 8.00 11.58 -7.62
C HIS A 120 8.90 10.64 -8.44
N LEU A 121 9.50 9.64 -7.77
CA LEU A 121 10.38 8.69 -8.42
C LEU A 121 9.63 7.80 -9.42
N PHE A 122 8.46 7.25 -9.04
CA PHE A 122 7.64 6.38 -9.86
C PHE A 122 7.32 6.97 -11.25
N ARG A 123 7.15 8.29 -11.36
CA ARG A 123 6.92 8.97 -12.64
C ARG A 123 8.11 8.89 -13.61
N LYS A 124 9.29 8.51 -13.12
CA LYS A 124 10.58 8.61 -13.82
C LYS A 124 11.30 7.27 -13.97
N VAL A 125 10.75 6.16 -13.47
CA VAL A 125 11.45 4.86 -13.41
C VAL A 125 10.63 3.68 -13.94
N LYS A 126 9.56 3.95 -14.69
CA LYS A 126 8.62 2.92 -15.17
C LYS A 126 9.30 1.91 -16.09
N THR A 127 10.18 2.36 -16.99
CA THR A 127 10.88 1.49 -17.94
C THR A 127 12.38 1.42 -17.68
N LEU A 128 13.07 0.42 -18.26
CA LEU A 128 14.54 0.34 -18.23
C LEU A 128 15.19 1.59 -18.85
N ALA A 129 14.61 2.11 -19.93
CA ALA A 129 15.11 3.32 -20.60
C ALA A 129 14.98 4.56 -19.70
N ASP A 130 13.84 4.73 -19.03
CA ASP A 130 13.63 5.84 -18.09
C ASP A 130 14.61 5.77 -16.92
N ARG A 131 14.84 4.57 -16.37
CA ARG A 131 15.82 4.36 -15.30
C ARG A 131 17.23 4.72 -15.76
N LYS A 132 17.71 4.17 -16.88
CA LYS A 132 19.06 4.48 -17.40
C LYS A 132 19.26 5.97 -17.67
N LYS A 133 18.23 6.62 -18.21
CA LYS A 133 18.25 8.07 -18.43
C LYS A 133 18.41 8.84 -17.12
N LEU A 134 17.60 8.52 -16.11
CA LEU A 134 17.65 9.18 -14.80
C LEU A 134 18.97 8.90 -14.06
N ALA A 135 19.46 7.67 -14.13
CA ALA A 135 20.75 7.25 -13.56
C ALA A 135 21.89 8.08 -14.15
N LEU A 136 21.95 8.23 -15.48
CA LEU A 136 22.93 9.05 -16.18
C LEU A 136 22.81 10.54 -15.80
N GLU A 137 21.60 11.10 -15.82
CA GLU A 137 21.34 12.50 -15.49
C GLU A 137 21.80 12.86 -14.07
N LEU A 138 21.58 11.96 -13.10
CA LEU A 138 21.91 12.18 -11.68
C LEU A 138 23.23 11.53 -11.25
N LYS A 139 23.93 10.90 -12.21
CA LYS A 139 25.16 10.12 -12.01
C LYS A 139 25.02 8.98 -10.99
N ILE A 140 23.80 8.51 -10.72
CA ILE A 140 23.50 7.43 -9.76
C ILE A 140 23.76 6.10 -10.46
N ASP A 141 24.30 5.11 -9.75
CA ASP A 141 24.51 3.78 -10.31
C ASP A 141 23.17 3.11 -10.70
N ASP A 142 23.16 2.41 -11.82
CA ASP A 142 21.97 1.74 -12.35
C ASP A 142 21.36 0.75 -11.33
N SER A 143 22.20 0.06 -10.55
CA SER A 143 21.76 -0.91 -9.54
C SER A 143 21.07 -0.23 -8.35
N VAL A 144 21.59 0.93 -7.91
CA VAL A 144 20.99 1.74 -6.84
C VAL A 144 19.63 2.28 -7.28
N LEU A 145 19.52 2.74 -8.54
CA LEU A 145 18.24 3.22 -9.04
C LEU A 145 17.22 2.09 -9.22
N LEU A 146 17.66 0.91 -9.65
CA LEU A 146 16.82 -0.29 -9.71
C LEU A 146 16.31 -0.68 -8.33
N GLU A 147 17.17 -0.65 -7.31
CA GLU A 147 16.79 -0.88 -5.91
C GLU A 147 15.71 0.11 -5.45
N LEU A 148 15.92 1.42 -5.65
CA LEU A 148 14.94 2.44 -5.31
C LEU A 148 13.62 2.29 -6.07
N THR A 149 13.68 1.80 -7.31
CA THR A 149 12.50 1.46 -8.12
C THR A 149 11.71 0.32 -7.50
N LYS A 150 12.39 -0.76 -7.09
CA LYS A 150 11.79 -1.91 -6.38
C LYS A 150 11.18 -1.49 -5.04
N LEU A 151 11.89 -0.71 -4.23
CA LEU A 151 11.35 -0.17 -2.97
C LEU A 151 10.13 0.72 -3.21
N THR A 152 10.17 1.56 -4.25
CA THR A 152 9.03 2.38 -4.69
C THR A 152 7.85 1.53 -5.10
N ASP A 153 8.10 0.39 -5.74
CA ASP A 153 7.06 -0.55 -6.16
C ASP A 153 6.37 -1.20 -4.96
N LEU A 154 7.17 -1.73 -4.03
CA LEU A 154 6.70 -2.49 -2.87
C LEU A 154 5.82 -1.67 -1.93
N VAL A 155 6.12 -0.38 -1.70
CA VAL A 155 5.31 0.47 -0.80
C VAL A 155 3.96 0.88 -1.39
N ARG A 156 3.67 0.52 -2.65
CA ARG A 156 2.32 0.68 -3.23
C ARG A 156 1.36 -0.37 -2.68
N ILE A 157 1.87 -1.45 -2.10
CA ILE A 157 1.08 -2.48 -1.44
C ILE A 157 0.60 -1.93 -0.10
N LYS A 158 -0.70 -2.04 0.13
CA LYS A 158 -1.32 -1.70 1.41
C LYS A 158 -0.59 -2.38 2.58
N TRP A 159 -0.34 -1.61 3.64
CA TRP A 159 0.39 -2.01 4.85
C TRP A 159 1.90 -2.28 4.69
N VAL A 160 2.47 -2.13 3.49
CA VAL A 160 3.91 -2.21 3.29
C VAL A 160 4.54 -0.82 3.44
N GLY A 161 5.14 -0.58 4.61
CA GLY A 161 5.94 0.62 4.88
C GLY A 161 7.40 0.50 4.39
N PRO A 162 8.22 1.56 4.49
CA PRO A 162 9.59 1.57 3.97
C PRO A 162 10.51 0.49 4.56
N VAL A 163 10.37 0.24 5.86
CA VAL A 163 11.15 -0.80 6.55
C VAL A 163 10.73 -2.18 6.05
N PHE A 164 9.44 -2.45 5.90
CA PHE A 164 8.95 -3.75 5.44
C PHE A 164 9.28 -3.98 3.95
N ALA A 165 9.21 -2.94 3.12
CA ALA A 165 9.67 -2.96 1.75
C ALA A 165 11.16 -3.35 1.63
N ARG A 166 12.01 -2.88 2.55
CA ARG A 166 13.42 -3.31 2.60
C ARG A 166 13.55 -4.81 2.91
N ILE A 167 12.79 -5.34 3.87
CA ILE A 167 12.80 -6.79 4.17
C ILE A 167 12.35 -7.60 2.95
N PHE A 168 11.35 -7.11 2.22
CA PHE A 168 10.83 -7.74 0.99
C PHE A 168 11.89 -7.74 -0.10
N LEU A 169 12.54 -6.60 -0.33
CA LEU A 169 13.64 -6.50 -1.28
C LEU A 169 14.75 -7.53 -0.97
N ASP A 170 15.21 -7.57 0.28
CA ASP A 170 16.29 -8.47 0.71
C ASP A 170 15.89 -9.95 0.62
N SER A 171 14.59 -10.24 0.61
CA SER A 171 14.08 -11.59 0.37
C SER A 171 14.13 -12.02 -1.10
N GLY A 172 14.40 -11.11 -2.04
CA GLY A 172 14.32 -11.35 -3.48
C GLY A 172 12.89 -11.38 -4.04
N VAL A 173 11.86 -11.31 -3.17
CA VAL A 173 10.46 -11.04 -3.52
C VAL A 173 10.29 -9.51 -3.56
N ASP A 174 10.91 -8.90 -4.56
CA ASP A 174 11.29 -7.49 -4.56
C ASP A 174 10.46 -6.60 -5.49
N THR A 175 9.36 -7.12 -6.02
CA THR A 175 8.41 -6.38 -6.87
C THR A 175 6.98 -6.74 -6.46
N VAL A 176 6.03 -5.85 -6.75
CA VAL A 176 4.59 -6.12 -6.57
C VAL A 176 4.18 -7.42 -7.25
N ASP A 177 4.71 -7.64 -8.45
CA ASP A 177 4.46 -8.83 -9.26
C ASP A 177 4.87 -10.11 -8.51
N LYS A 178 6.12 -10.18 -8.04
CA LYS A 178 6.63 -11.33 -7.27
C LYS A 178 5.87 -11.53 -5.96
N VAL A 179 5.50 -10.45 -5.27
CA VAL A 179 4.71 -10.54 -4.03
C VAL A 179 3.33 -11.13 -4.31
N SER A 180 2.73 -10.85 -5.47
CA SER A 180 1.40 -11.37 -5.82
C SER A 180 1.38 -12.88 -6.12
N GLU A 181 2.53 -13.49 -6.39
CA GLU A 181 2.64 -14.88 -6.86
C GLU A 181 3.29 -15.83 -5.84
N VAL A 182 3.84 -15.29 -4.75
CA VAL A 182 4.56 -16.08 -3.75
C VAL A 182 3.61 -16.85 -2.83
N ASP A 183 4.04 -18.04 -2.38
CA ASP A 183 3.40 -18.73 -1.26
C ASP A 183 3.65 -17.95 0.04
N ALA A 184 2.58 -17.46 0.67
CA ALA A 184 2.67 -16.58 1.84
C ALA A 184 3.36 -17.25 3.03
N LYS A 185 3.23 -18.58 3.18
CA LYS A 185 3.80 -19.33 4.32
C LYS A 185 5.31 -19.43 4.22
N THR A 186 5.84 -19.78 3.06
CA THR A 186 7.29 -19.80 2.79
C THR A 186 7.87 -18.39 2.82
N PHE A 187 7.15 -17.42 2.25
CA PHE A 187 7.57 -16.03 2.27
C PHE A 187 7.68 -15.47 3.69
N TYR A 188 6.66 -15.69 4.54
CA TYR A 188 6.68 -15.27 5.95
C TYR A 188 7.90 -15.80 6.70
N LYS A 189 8.24 -17.09 6.54
CA LYS A 189 9.42 -17.68 7.18
C LYS A 189 10.70 -16.96 6.77
N LYS A 190 10.85 -16.68 5.47
CA LYS A 190 12.01 -15.97 4.92
C LYS A 190 12.12 -14.55 5.47
N LEU A 191 11.01 -13.83 5.56
CA LEU A 191 10.96 -12.48 6.13
C LEU A 191 11.37 -12.46 7.61
N VAL A 192 10.93 -13.47 8.39
CA VAL A 192 11.31 -13.60 9.81
C VAL A 192 12.81 -13.88 9.96
N GLU A 193 13.38 -14.74 9.12
CA GLU A 193 14.82 -15.03 9.10
C GLU A 193 15.64 -13.78 8.78
N ILE A 194 15.29 -13.05 7.71
CA ILE A 194 15.96 -11.81 7.32
C ILE A 194 15.85 -10.77 8.44
N ASN A 195 14.68 -10.60 9.05
CA ASN A 195 14.53 -9.63 10.13
C ASN A 195 15.29 -10.06 11.40
N ARG A 196 15.47 -11.35 11.66
CA ARG A 196 16.30 -11.85 12.76
C ARG A 196 17.78 -11.52 12.53
N GLU A 197 18.26 -11.65 11.29
CA GLU A 197 19.65 -11.38 10.93
C GLU A 197 19.96 -9.89 10.84
N LYS A 198 19.09 -9.12 10.18
CA LYS A 198 19.30 -7.71 9.85
C LYS A 198 18.70 -6.74 10.87
N ASN A 199 17.77 -7.22 11.70
CA ASN A 199 17.11 -6.45 12.77
C ASN A 199 16.48 -5.14 12.27
N TYR A 200 15.83 -5.18 11.10
CA TYR A 200 15.20 -4.01 10.47
C TYR A 200 14.04 -3.45 11.31
N THR A 201 13.29 -4.32 11.99
CA THR A 201 12.18 -3.91 12.84
C THR A 201 12.06 -4.74 14.10
N LYS A 202 11.62 -4.09 15.18
CA LYS A 202 11.20 -4.73 16.44
C LYS A 202 9.71 -5.10 16.43
N SER A 203 8.96 -4.65 15.43
CA SER A 203 7.54 -4.97 15.30
C SER A 203 7.36 -6.42 14.92
N ASN A 204 6.48 -7.10 15.65
CA ASN A 204 6.05 -8.43 15.25
C ASN A 204 5.08 -8.31 14.07
N PHE A 205 5.28 -9.16 13.06
CA PHE A 205 4.33 -9.41 11.99
C PHE A 205 4.00 -10.90 11.95
N THR A 206 2.81 -11.21 11.48
CA THR A 206 2.23 -12.56 11.47
C THR A 206 2.13 -13.10 10.05
N LEU A 207 1.81 -14.39 9.93
CA LEU A 207 1.49 -14.99 8.63
C LEU A 207 0.32 -14.28 7.96
N SER A 208 -0.73 -13.96 8.73
CA SER A 208 -1.93 -13.29 8.21
C SER A 208 -1.63 -11.90 7.66
N ASP A 209 -0.67 -11.17 8.25
CA ASP A 209 -0.23 -9.87 7.69
C ASP A 209 0.41 -10.06 6.30
N VAL A 210 1.21 -11.13 6.12
CA VAL A 210 1.88 -11.44 4.84
C VAL A 210 0.89 -11.95 3.80
N GLU A 211 -0.02 -12.86 4.15
CA GLU A 211 -1.10 -13.35 3.27
C GLU A 211 -1.90 -12.20 2.68
N LEU A 212 -2.14 -11.20 3.52
CA LEU A 212 -2.91 -10.03 3.16
C LEU A 212 -2.10 -9.06 2.26
N CYS A 213 -0.79 -8.93 2.47
CA CYS A 213 0.10 -8.24 1.54
C CYS A 213 0.12 -8.92 0.16
N VAL A 214 0.23 -10.25 0.11
CA VAL A 214 0.19 -11.06 -1.13
C VAL A 214 -1.12 -10.84 -1.88
N LYS A 215 -2.26 -10.92 -1.17
CA LYS A 215 -3.58 -10.68 -1.75
C LYS A 215 -3.70 -9.27 -2.34
N VAL A 216 -3.28 -8.25 -1.61
CA VAL A 216 -3.39 -6.86 -2.08
C VAL A 216 -2.41 -6.57 -3.22
N ALA A 217 -1.22 -7.17 -3.22
CA ALA A 217 -0.25 -7.02 -4.30
C ALA A 217 -0.84 -7.41 -5.67
N GLY A 218 -1.67 -8.45 -5.71
CA GLY A 218 -2.39 -8.86 -6.93
C GLY A 218 -3.40 -7.83 -7.48
N MET A 219 -3.75 -6.81 -6.69
CA MET A 219 -4.65 -5.72 -7.09
C MET A 219 -3.89 -4.46 -7.54
N VAL A 220 -2.59 -4.37 -7.25
CA VAL A 220 -1.78 -3.19 -7.55
C VAL A 220 -1.40 -3.21 -9.04
N PRO A 221 -1.58 -2.10 -9.78
CA PRO A 221 -1.22 -2.05 -11.20
C PRO A 221 0.26 -2.39 -11.47
N LYS A 222 0.49 -3.36 -12.35
CA LYS A 222 1.82 -3.81 -12.81
C LYS A 222 2.33 -2.88 -13.92
N VAL A 223 2.84 -1.71 -13.51
CA VAL A 223 3.21 -0.60 -14.42
C VAL A 223 4.72 -0.50 -14.64
N ILE A 224 5.52 -1.05 -13.72
CA ILE A 224 6.98 -0.99 -13.80
C ILE A 224 7.49 -2.21 -14.56
N GLU A 225 8.29 -1.98 -15.58
CA GLU A 225 9.01 -2.99 -16.35
C GLU A 225 10.40 -3.18 -15.75
N TYR A 226 10.78 -4.42 -15.42
CA TYR A 226 12.03 -4.73 -14.74
C TYR A 226 13.13 -5.20 -15.69
#